data_AF-A0A6G3XJA1-F1
#
_entry.id   AF-A0A6G3XJA1-F1
#
_cell.length_a   1.000
_cell.length_b   1.000
_cell.length_c   1.000
_cell.angle_alpha   90.00
_cell.angle_beta   90.00
_cell.angle_gamma   90.00
#
_symmetry.space_group_name_H-M   'P 1'
#
loop_
_entity.id
_entity.type
_entity.pdbx_description
1 polymer ?
#
loop_
_entity_poly.entity_id
_entity_poly.type
_entity_poly.pdbx_seq_one_letter_code
_entity_poly.pdbx_strand_id
1 'polypeptide(L)'
;ALFAAFLIVERHRRDPLMPLGFLRDRRRALALVAVGLTAAGTATTFTLLSLHLQQDRGWSALATSTGFVPFAVALLVSGRTAGPLIARYGAPAVTTAGL
;
A
#
# COMPACT_ATOMS: atom_id res chain seq x y z
N ALA A 1 11.21 17.40 -1.40
CA ALA A 1 11.67 18.43 -0.43
C ALA A 1 11.25 18.11 1.00
N LEU A 2 9.95 17.90 1.28
CA LEU A 2 9.43 17.66 2.63
C LEU A 2 10.05 16.44 3.33
N PHE A 3 10.26 15.33 2.61
CA PHE A 3 10.88 14.12 3.17
C PHE A 3 12.34 14.35 3.62
N ALA A 4 13.10 15.12 2.85
CA ALA A 4 14.47 15.47 3.19
C ALA A 4 14.53 16.44 4.39
N ALA A 5 13.60 17.41 4.44
CA ALA A 5 13.46 18.31 5.58
C ALA A 5 13.10 17.56 6.87
N PHE A 6 12.17 16.59 6.78
CA PHE A 6 11.81 15.71 7.89
C PHE A 6 13.03 14.96 8.44
N LEU A 7 13.81 14.30 7.58
CA LEU A 7 15.01 13.57 8.00
C LEU A 7 16.06 14.46 8.68
N ILE A 8 16.23 15.71 8.21
CA ILE A 8 17.16 16.68 8.80
C ILE A 8 16.68 17.16 10.16
N VAL A 9 15.38 17.40 10.33
CA VAL A 9 14.81 17.80 11.63
C VAL A 9 14.89 16.65 12.63
N GLU A 10 14.50 15.44 12.21
CA GLU A 10 14.49 14.24 13.05
C GLU A 10 15.90 13.88 13.58
N ARG A 11 16.96 14.12 12.78
CA ARG A 11 18.36 13.87 13.22
C ARG A 11 18.86 14.79 14.33
N HIS A 12 18.28 15.97 14.50
CA HIS A 12 18.75 16.96 15.47
C HIS A 12 17.86 17.02 16.73
N ARG A 13 16.79 16.21 16.82
CA ARG A 13 15.86 16.21 17.95
C ARG A 13 16.24 15.13 18.97
N ARG A 14 16.25 15.49 20.26
CA ARG A 14 16.56 14.60 21.39
C ARG A 14 15.51 13.51 21.62
N ASP A 15 14.28 13.73 21.15
CA ASP A 15 13.17 12.77 21.22
C ASP A 15 12.52 12.66 19.81
N PRO A 16 13.06 11.81 18.92
CA PRO A 16 12.55 11.64 17.57
C PRO A 16 11.25 10.82 17.57
N LEU A 17 10.22 11.30 16.88
CA LEU A 17 8.97 10.59 16.62
C LEU A 17 9.21 9.30 15.83
N MET A 18 10.22 9.29 14.95
CA MET A 18 10.71 8.09 14.28
C MET A 18 12.22 7.93 14.55
N PRO A 19 12.64 6.94 15.37
CA PRO A 19 14.07 6.70 15.57
C PRO A 19 14.71 6.43 14.21
N LEU A 20 15.73 7.18 13.82
CA LEU A 20 16.37 7.07 12.48
C LEU A 20 16.93 5.66 12.19
N GLY A 21 17.17 4.86 13.23
CA GLY A 21 17.47 3.43 13.11
C GLY A 21 16.35 2.61 12.46
N PHE A 22 15.10 3.07 12.50
CA PHE A 22 13.94 2.43 11.87
C PHE A 22 14.06 2.39 10.35
N LEU A 23 14.51 3.49 9.73
CA LEU A 23 14.73 3.58 8.28
C LEU A 23 16.10 3.01 7.86
N ARG A 24 17.03 2.91 8.81
CA ARG A 24 18.36 2.32 8.57
C ARG A 24 18.32 0.80 8.51
N ASP A 25 17.27 0.17 9.03
CA ASP A 25 16.99 -1.25 8.85
C ASP A 25 16.58 -1.53 7.40
N ARG A 26 17.47 -2.22 6.67
CA ARG A 26 17.28 -2.58 5.26
C ARG A 26 15.99 -3.37 5.03
N ARG A 27 15.55 -4.21 5.97
CA ARG A 27 14.30 -4.96 5.83
C ARG A 27 13.09 -4.03 5.85
N ARG A 28 13.08 -3.02 6.73
CA ARG A 28 12.00 -2.04 6.84
C ARG A 28 11.98 -1.08 5.65
N ALA A 29 13.15 -0.62 5.22
CA ALA A 29 13.26 0.22 4.02
C ALA A 29 12.73 -0.50 2.77
N LEU A 30 13.10 -1.78 2.58
CA LEU A 30 12.58 -2.59 1.48
C LEU A 30 11.06 -2.82 1.58
N ALA A 31 10.54 -3.07 2.78
CA ALA A 31 9.10 -3.22 2.99
C ALA A 31 8.33 -1.94 2.64
N LEU A 32 8.83 -0.76 3.04
CA LEU A 32 8.21 0.52 2.70
C LEU A 32 8.23 0.79 1.19
N VAL A 33 9.35 0.48 0.52
CA VAL A 33 9.44 0.60 -0.95
C VAL A 33 8.45 -0.36 -1.63
N ALA A 34 8.34 -1.60 -1.17
CA ALA A 34 7.39 -2.57 -1.71
C ALA A 34 5.93 -2.11 -1.54
N VAL A 35 5.57 -1.58 -0.36
CA VAL A 35 4.25 -0.99 -0.12
C VAL A 35 3.99 0.20 -1.05
N GLY A 36 4.97 1.09 -1.20
CA GLY A 36 4.87 2.25 -2.09
C GLY A 36 4.67 1.84 -3.56
N LEU A 37 5.45 0.88 -4.05
CA LEU A 37 5.33 0.34 -5.41
C LEU A 37 3.98 -0.35 -5.63
N THR A 38 3.51 -1.12 -4.65
CA THR A 38 2.20 -1.79 -4.71
C THR A 38 1.06 -0.77 -4.77
N ALA A 39 1.12 0.29 -3.95
CA ALA A 39 0.14 1.37 -3.97
C ALA A 39 0.14 2.12 -5.30
N ALA A 40 1.33 2.48 -5.80
CA ALA A 40 1.48 3.15 -7.10
C ALA A 40 0.94 2.29 -8.25
N GLY A 41 1.34 1.02 -8.31
CA GLY A 41 0.87 0.06 -9.32
C GLY A 41 -0.64 -0.11 -9.28
N THR A 42 -1.23 -0.27 -8.09
CA THR A 42 -2.68 -0.39 -7.91
C THR A 42 -3.39 0.87 -8.43
N ALA A 43 -2.93 2.06 -8.05
CA ALA A 43 -3.52 3.32 -8.50
C ALA A 43 -3.44 3.48 -10.03
N THR A 44 -2.30 3.15 -10.64
CA THR A 44 -2.11 3.19 -12.09
C THR A 44 -3.03 2.19 -12.79
N THR A 45 -3.08 0.94 -12.34
CA THR A 45 -3.97 -0.09 -12.92
C THR A 45 -5.44 0.32 -12.84
N PHE A 46 -5.89 0.81 -11.69
CA PHE A 46 -7.27 1.30 -11.53
C PHE A 46 -7.59 2.45 -12.48
N THR A 47 -6.67 3.40 -12.61
CA THR A 47 -6.84 4.55 -13.50
C THR A 47 -6.91 4.11 -14.95
N LEU A 48 -5.96 3.31 -15.41
CA LEU A 48 -5.90 2.82 -16.79
C LEU A 48 -7.09 1.94 -17.14
N LEU A 49 -7.47 1.02 -16.24
CA LEU A 49 -8.63 0.15 -16.45
C LEU A 49 -9.93 0.94 -16.49
N SER A 50 -10.09 1.92 -15.60
CA SER A 50 -11.23 2.82 -15.62
C SER A 50 -11.30 3.62 -16.92
N LEU A 51 -10.16 4.15 -17.37
CA LEU A 51 -10.07 4.90 -18.61
C LEU A 51 -10.41 4.03 -19.82
N HIS A 52 -9.90 2.80 -19.88
CA HIS A 52 -10.21 1.83 -20.93
C HIS A 52 -11.72 1.47 -20.96
N LEU A 53 -12.31 1.20 -19.80
CA LEU A 53 -13.73 0.88 -19.72
C LEU A 53 -14.61 2.07 -20.14
N GLN A 54 -14.23 3.29 -19.77
CA GLN A 54 -15.00 4.48 -20.12
C GLN A 54 -14.79 4.92 -21.58
N GLN A 55 -13.55 4.94 -22.07
CA GLN A 55 -13.22 5.47 -23.40
C GLN A 55 -13.41 4.44 -24.51
N ASP A 56 -12.93 3.20 -24.32
CA ASP A 56 -12.97 2.17 -25.37
C ASP A 56 -14.26 1.35 -25.32
N ARG A 57 -14.76 1.05 -24.12
CA ARG A 57 -16.01 0.28 -23.92
C ARG A 57 -17.25 1.15 -23.72
N GLY A 58 -17.10 2.47 -23.62
CA GLY A 58 -18.21 3.41 -23.45
C GLY A 58 -18.99 3.25 -22.15
N TRP A 59 -18.40 2.62 -21.12
CA TRP A 59 -19.08 2.44 -19.84
C TRP A 59 -19.30 3.78 -19.13
N SER A 60 -20.43 3.94 -18.46
CA SER A 60 -20.63 5.07 -17.55
C SER A 60 -19.69 4.96 -16.34
N ALA A 61 -19.39 6.10 -15.70
CA ALA A 61 -18.59 6.13 -14.48
C ALA A 61 -19.19 5.25 -13.36
N LEU A 62 -20.52 5.16 -13.29
CA LEU A 62 -21.23 4.30 -12.32
C LEU A 62 -21.05 2.81 -12.62
N ALA A 63 -21.15 2.41 -13.89
CA ALA A 63 -20.94 1.03 -14.30
C ALA A 63 -19.50 0.57 -14.00
N THR A 64 -18.53 1.44 -14.33
CA THR A 64 -17.09 1.20 -14.06
C THR A 64 -16.82 1.06 -12.56
N SER A 65 -17.37 1.96 -11.75
CA SER A 65 -17.20 1.91 -10.29
C SER A 65 -17.82 0.65 -9.67
N THR A 66 -18.96 0.19 -10.20
CA THR A 66 -19.60 -1.06 -9.75
C THR A 66 -18.74 -2.27 -10.08
N GLY A 67 -18.05 -2.27 -11.22
CA GLY A 67 -17.09 -3.31 -11.60
C GLY A 67 -15.89 -3.45 -10.65
N PHE A 68 -15.59 -2.42 -9.87
CA PHE A 68 -14.51 -2.43 -8.87
C PHE A 68 -14.95 -2.94 -7.48
N VAL A 69 -16.24 -3.17 -7.25
CA VAL A 69 -16.76 -3.68 -5.97
C VAL A 69 -16.11 -4.99 -5.54
N PRO A 70 -15.90 -6.00 -6.41
CA PRO A 70 -15.23 -7.24 -6.01
C PRO A 70 -13.83 -7.01 -5.45
N PHE A 71 -13.08 -6.05 -6.01
CA PHE A 71 -11.76 -5.68 -5.51
C PHE A 71 -11.85 -5.05 -4.12
N ALA A 72 -12.79 -4.15 -3.88
CA ALA A 72 -13.00 -3.54 -2.57
C ALA A 72 -13.36 -4.58 -1.51
N VAL A 73 -14.22 -5.55 -1.85
CA VAL A 73 -14.58 -6.67 -0.97
C VAL A 73 -13.34 -7.51 -0.64
N ALA A 74 -12.56 -7.89 -1.64
CA ALA A 74 -11.32 -8.63 -1.42
C ALA A 74 -10.36 -7.89 -0.49
N LEU A 75 -10.18 -6.58 -0.68
CA LEU A 75 -9.33 -5.75 0.17
C LEU A 75 -9.80 -5.73 1.62
N LEU A 76 -11.10 -5.59 1.87
CA LEU A 76 -11.67 -5.60 3.23
C LEU A 76 -11.49 -6.96 3.90
N VAL A 77 -11.74 -8.06 3.17
CA VAL A 77 -11.57 -9.43 3.69
C VAL A 77 -10.10 -9.70 4.02
N SER A 78 -9.19 -9.35 3.12
CA SER A 78 -7.74 -9.47 3.33
C SER A 78 -7.28 -8.67 4.54
N GLY A 79 -7.69 -7.41 4.67
CA GLY A 79 -7.32 -6.57 5.82
C GLY A 79 -7.83 -7.13 7.15
N ARG A 80 -9.06 -7.67 7.17
CA ARG A 80 -9.64 -8.28 8.38
C ARG A 80 -8.95 -9.60 8.76
N THR A 81 -8.50 -10.36 7.78
CA THR A 81 -7.86 -11.67 8.00
C THR A 81 -6.36 -11.57 8.26
N ALA A 82 -5.69 -10.51 7.79
CA ALA A 82 -4.26 -10.31 7.95
C ALA A 82 -3.82 -10.29 9.42
N GLY A 83 -4.47 -9.52 10.29
CA GLY A 83 -4.10 -9.42 11.72
C GLY A 83 -4.07 -10.78 12.45
N PRO A 84 -5.19 -11.55 12.45
CA PRO A 84 -5.23 -12.89 13.02
C PRO A 84 -4.23 -13.86 12.39
N LEU A 85 -4.04 -13.82 11.07
CA LEU A 85 -3.10 -14.68 10.36
C LEU A 85 -1.65 -14.36 10.72
N ILE A 86 -1.29 -13.08 10.82
CA ILE A 86 0.04 -12.64 11.24
C ILE A 86 0.31 -13.08 12.68
N ALA A 87 -0.67 -13.00 13.57
CA ALA A 87 -0.53 -13.46 14.96
C ALA A 87 -0.31 -14.98 15.05
N ARG A 88 -0.89 -15.76 14.13
CA ARG A 88 -0.82 -17.23 14.15
C ARG A 88 0.37 -17.80 13.38
N TYR A 89 0.75 -17.21 12.24
CA TYR A 89 1.74 -17.75 11.31
C TYR A 89 2.98 -16.85 11.14
N GLY A 90 2.96 -15.65 11.71
CA GLY A 90 4.03 -14.66 11.57
C GLY A 90 3.93 -13.84 10.28
N ALA A 91 4.41 -12.60 10.34
CA ALA A 91 4.36 -11.66 9.22
C ALA A 91 5.01 -12.17 7.91
N PRO A 92 6.19 -12.81 7.92
CA PRO A 92 6.84 -13.22 6.68
C PRO A 92 6.02 -14.22 5.87
N ALA A 93 5.43 -15.23 6.53
CA ALA A 93 4.67 -16.27 5.86
C ALA A 93 3.37 -15.72 5.23
N VAL A 94 2.69 -14.83 5.96
CA VAL A 94 1.44 -14.19 5.50
C VAL A 94 1.71 -13.27 4.31
N THR A 95 2.75 -12.44 4.40
CA THR A 95 3.13 -11.53 3.31
C THR A 95 3.62 -12.26 2.05
N THR A 96 4.37 -13.36 2.19
CA THR A 96 4.76 -14.16 1.00
C THR A 96 3.58 -14.89 0.36
N ALA A 97 2.51 -15.16 1.11
CA ALA A 97 1.29 -15.75 0.59
C ALA A 97 0.37 -14.72 -0.12
N GLY A 98 0.71 -13.44 -0.08
CA GLY A 98 -0.02 -12.38 -0.78
C GLY A 98 -1.02 -11.58 0.09
N LEU A 99 -0.86 -11.59 1.42
CA LEU A 99 -1.64 -10.79 2.38
C LEU A 99 -0.78 -9.76 3.11
#